data_AF-A0A520PA59-F1
#
_entry.id   AF-A0A520PA59-F1
#
_cell.length_a   1.000
_cell.length_b   1.000
_cell.length_c   1.000
_cell.angle_alpha   90.00
_cell.angle_beta   90.00
_cell.angle_gamma   90.00
#
_symmetry.space_group_name_H-M   'P 1'
#
loop_
_entity.id
_entity.type
_entity.pdbx_description
1 polymer ?
#
loop_
_entity_poly.entity_id
_entity_poly.type
_entity_poly.pdbx_seq_one_letter_code
_entity_poly.pdbx_strand_id
1 'polypeptide(L)'
;MKTLQMSKKPNQFFRNINAKIASIPMILTVLVVFLGGSIWTIFYSFTSSKLLPKWKFVGFDQYERLWETRRWIISIENLALYGIFSLIFTLFIGFTLAALLDRKIRFENTFRTILLYPFALSFIVTGLTWQWILNPDFGLQGVIRDFGWESFSFDPLNDPETVMFGLLISGLWQGTGLIMVILLAGLRGIDEDIWRAARVDGIGTTKTYIRIIIPMMRPVFITALVLIAAGIIKIYDLVVAQTDGGPGIASEVPAKYVMNYMFGAQNLGQGFAASTMMLVSVIVILVPWAYLEFGGKRRA
;
A
#
# COMPACT_ATOMS: atom_id res chain seq x y z
N MET A 1 -34.74 -28.35 -51.70
CA MET A 1 -33.80 -28.91 -50.71
C MET A 1 -32.62 -27.95 -50.59
N LYS A 2 -32.67 -27.01 -49.63
CA LYS A 2 -31.60 -26.00 -49.41
C LYS A 2 -30.56 -26.61 -48.47
N THR A 3 -29.35 -26.85 -48.97
CA THR A 3 -28.19 -27.25 -48.17
C THR A 3 -27.74 -26.07 -47.30
N LEU A 4 -27.86 -26.24 -45.98
CA LEU A 4 -27.34 -25.32 -44.97
C LEU A 4 -25.81 -25.27 -45.04
N GLN A 5 -25.25 -24.17 -45.53
CA GLN A 5 -23.82 -23.89 -45.37
C GLN A 5 -23.52 -23.61 -43.89
N MET A 6 -22.90 -24.59 -43.22
CA MET A 6 -22.30 -24.38 -41.90
C MET A 6 -21.11 -23.42 -42.04
N SER A 7 -21.33 -22.16 -41.71
CA SER A 7 -20.27 -21.17 -41.50
C SER A 7 -19.29 -21.67 -40.43
N LYS A 8 -18.06 -22.03 -40.84
CA LYS A 8 -16.95 -22.32 -39.92
C LYS A 8 -16.71 -21.05 -39.11
N LYS A 9 -16.93 -21.10 -37.78
CA LYS A 9 -16.58 -20.00 -36.86
C LYS A 9 -15.12 -19.59 -37.14
N PRO A 10 -14.82 -18.31 -37.41
CA PRO A 10 -13.44 -17.88 -37.68
C PRO A 10 -12.57 -18.21 -36.48
N ASN A 11 -11.42 -18.83 -36.75
CA ASN A 11 -10.49 -19.31 -35.73
C ASN A 11 -10.03 -18.12 -34.85
N GLN A 12 -10.48 -18.07 -33.60
CA GLN A 12 -10.20 -16.95 -32.67
C GLN A 12 -8.70 -16.70 -32.45
N PHE A 13 -7.87 -17.72 -32.71
CA PHE A 13 -6.42 -17.65 -32.61
C PHE A 13 -5.76 -16.72 -33.63
N PHE A 14 -6.32 -16.58 -34.84
CA PHE A 14 -5.77 -15.69 -35.88
C PHE A 14 -6.45 -14.31 -35.92
N ARG A 15 -7.40 -14.04 -35.02
CA ARG A 15 -8.01 -12.71 -34.89
C ARG A 15 -7.03 -11.78 -34.15
N ASN A 16 -6.80 -10.59 -34.70
CA ASN A 16 -5.95 -9.53 -34.15
C ASN A 16 -4.47 -9.92 -33.94
N ILE A 17 -3.84 -10.56 -34.94
CA ILE A 17 -2.42 -10.96 -34.91
C ILE A 17 -1.50 -9.77 -34.57
N ASN A 18 -1.72 -8.60 -35.16
CA ASN A 18 -0.89 -7.41 -34.91
C ASN A 18 -0.94 -6.99 -33.42
N ALA A 19 -2.13 -7.00 -32.80
CA ALA A 19 -2.28 -6.69 -31.37
C ALA A 19 -1.61 -7.75 -30.48
N LYS A 20 -1.67 -9.02 -30.88
CA LYS A 20 -1.00 -10.11 -30.17
C LYS A 20 0.53 -9.94 -30.24
N ILE A 21 1.08 -9.72 -31.43
CA ILE A 21 2.52 -9.49 -31.63
C ILE A 21 2.99 -8.27 -30.83
N ALA A 22 2.25 -7.16 -30.87
CA ALA A 22 2.57 -5.96 -30.10
C ALA A 22 2.54 -6.20 -28.57
N SER A 23 1.74 -7.16 -28.09
CA SER A 23 1.64 -7.51 -26.66
C SER A 23 2.70 -8.53 -26.21
N ILE A 24 3.39 -9.21 -27.14
CA ILE A 24 4.39 -10.24 -26.81
C ILE A 24 5.46 -9.73 -25.84
N PRO A 25 6.10 -8.55 -26.05
CA PRO A 25 7.15 -8.07 -25.16
C PRO A 25 6.65 -7.94 -23.71
N MET A 26 5.46 -7.36 -23.51
CA MET A 26 4.86 -7.21 -22.19
C MET A 26 4.56 -8.56 -21.55
N ILE A 27 3.96 -9.50 -22.30
CA ILE A 27 3.66 -10.85 -21.82
C ILE A 27 4.93 -11.58 -21.41
N LEU A 28 5.99 -11.47 -22.21
CA LEU A 28 7.27 -12.12 -21.96
C LEU A 28 7.94 -11.55 -20.72
N THR A 29 7.94 -10.22 -20.53
CA THR A 29 8.44 -9.60 -19.30
C THR A 29 7.66 -10.10 -18.07
N VAL A 30 6.33 -10.17 -18.14
CA VAL A 30 5.50 -10.69 -17.03
C VAL A 30 5.82 -12.16 -16.71
N LEU A 31 5.88 -13.02 -17.73
CA LEU A 31 6.11 -14.45 -17.54
C LEU A 31 7.53 -14.76 -17.07
N VAL A 32 8.55 -14.14 -17.68
CA VAL A 32 9.95 -14.48 -17.42
C VAL A 32 10.47 -13.75 -16.19
N VAL A 33 10.28 -12.43 -16.10
CA VAL A 33 10.88 -11.63 -15.04
C VAL A 33 10.07 -11.75 -13.76
N PHE A 34 8.77 -11.46 -13.80
CA PHE A 34 7.94 -11.43 -12.60
C PHE A 34 7.58 -12.83 -12.12
N LEU A 35 6.94 -13.63 -12.97
CA LEU A 35 6.51 -14.99 -12.58
C LEU A 35 7.70 -15.94 -12.46
N GLY A 36 8.61 -15.95 -13.43
CA GLY A 36 9.83 -16.76 -13.38
C GLY A 36 10.69 -16.42 -12.16
N GLY A 37 10.94 -15.13 -11.89
CA GLY A 37 11.70 -14.69 -10.71
C GLY A 37 11.01 -15.02 -9.38
N SER A 38 9.69 -14.90 -9.31
CA SER A 38 8.92 -15.27 -8.11
C SER A 38 8.98 -16.78 -7.85
N ILE A 39 8.77 -17.58 -8.89
CA ILE A 39 8.86 -19.04 -8.82
C ILE A 39 10.28 -19.47 -8.41
N TRP A 40 11.31 -18.85 -9.01
CA TRP A 40 12.70 -19.07 -8.64
C TRP A 40 12.96 -18.76 -7.15
N THR A 41 12.48 -17.62 -6.67
CA THR A 41 12.57 -17.22 -5.25
C THR A 41 11.92 -18.25 -4.34
N ILE A 42 10.71 -18.71 -4.69
CA ILE A 42 9.98 -19.74 -3.95
C ILE A 42 10.80 -21.04 -3.94
N PHE A 43 11.32 -21.51 -5.08
CA PHE A 43 12.12 -22.74 -5.10
C PHE A 43 13.37 -22.65 -4.23
N TYR A 44 14.12 -21.54 -4.31
CA TYR A 44 15.34 -21.38 -3.54
C TYR A 44 15.11 -21.14 -2.04
N SER A 45 13.91 -20.73 -1.63
CA SER A 45 13.54 -20.65 -0.21
C SER A 45 13.60 -22.01 0.50
N PHE A 46 13.44 -23.12 -0.22
CA PHE A 46 13.56 -24.49 0.32
C PHE A 46 15.00 -25.03 0.29
N THR A 47 15.99 -24.19 0.00
CA THR A 47 17.40 -24.60 -0.14
C THR A 47 18.29 -24.01 0.96
N SER A 48 19.42 -24.66 1.27
CA SER A 48 20.45 -24.12 2.15
C SER A 48 21.36 -23.11 1.45
N SER A 49 20.78 -22.18 0.70
CA SER A 49 21.53 -21.14 0.00
C SER A 49 22.08 -20.11 0.99
N LYS A 50 23.38 -19.83 0.91
CA LYS A 50 24.05 -18.80 1.73
C LYS A 50 24.48 -17.66 0.81
N LEU A 51 25.78 -17.46 0.62
CA LEU A 51 26.34 -16.42 -0.25
C LEU A 51 25.99 -16.62 -1.73
N LEU A 52 26.04 -17.87 -2.19
CA LEU A 52 25.68 -18.25 -3.55
C LEU A 52 24.53 -19.26 -3.52
N PRO A 53 23.67 -19.29 -4.56
CA PRO A 53 22.65 -20.29 -4.71
C PRO A 53 23.28 -21.69 -4.73
N LYS A 54 22.94 -22.54 -3.75
CA LYS A 54 23.39 -23.93 -3.68
C LYS A 54 22.19 -24.86 -3.73
N TRP A 55 22.25 -25.86 -4.60
CA TRP A 55 21.19 -26.84 -4.82
C TRP A 55 21.12 -27.92 -3.73
N LYS A 56 21.16 -27.53 -2.45
CA LYS A 56 20.93 -28.44 -1.32
C LYS A 56 19.54 -28.18 -0.76
N PHE A 57 18.60 -29.05 -1.09
CA PHE A 57 17.23 -28.99 -0.59
C PHE A 57 17.21 -29.33 0.90
N VAL A 58 16.58 -28.46 1.70
CA VAL A 58 16.43 -28.62 3.17
C VAL A 58 14.97 -28.62 3.60
N GLY A 59 14.02 -28.66 2.65
CA GLY A 59 12.60 -28.63 2.96
C GLY A 59 12.21 -27.34 3.68
N PHE A 60 11.46 -27.48 4.79
CA PHE A 60 10.88 -26.36 5.52
C PHE A 60 11.78 -25.74 6.61
N ASP A 61 13.02 -26.22 6.77
CA ASP A 61 13.97 -25.73 7.79
C ASP A 61 14.12 -24.19 7.80
N GLN A 62 14.14 -23.58 6.61
CA GLN A 62 14.26 -22.12 6.51
C GLN A 62 13.02 -21.39 7.06
N TYR A 63 11.83 -21.97 6.89
CA TYR A 63 10.58 -21.41 7.38
C TYR A 63 10.44 -21.60 8.89
N GLU A 64 10.79 -22.77 9.42
CA GLU A 64 10.80 -23.02 10.86
C GLU A 64 11.70 -22.01 11.58
N ARG A 65 12.95 -21.88 11.12
CA ARG A 65 13.89 -20.87 11.65
C ARG A 65 13.39 -19.43 11.51
N LEU A 66 12.66 -19.12 10.43
CA LEU A 66 12.08 -17.80 10.21
C LEU A 66 11.01 -17.49 11.27
N TRP A 67 10.11 -18.43 11.53
CA TRP A 67 9.03 -18.29 12.51
C TRP A 67 9.50 -18.36 13.97
N GLU A 68 10.66 -18.99 14.24
CA GLU A 68 11.33 -18.92 15.55
C GLU A 68 12.06 -17.60 15.79
N THR A 69 12.36 -16.84 14.73
CA THR A 69 13.17 -15.62 14.84
C THR A 69 12.32 -14.45 15.34
N ARG A 70 12.60 -13.97 16.56
CA ARG A 70 11.88 -12.82 17.16
C ARG A 70 11.84 -11.57 16.28
N ARG A 71 12.93 -11.27 15.55
CA ARG A 71 13.01 -10.13 14.63
C ARG A 71 11.99 -10.23 13.50
N TRP A 72 11.75 -11.44 12.97
CA TRP A 72 10.74 -11.66 11.93
C TRP A 72 9.33 -11.43 12.46
N ILE A 73 9.03 -11.95 13.65
CA ILE A 73 7.72 -11.76 14.31
C ILE A 73 7.44 -10.27 14.53
N ILE A 74 8.39 -9.53 15.10
CA ILE A 74 8.29 -8.08 15.29
C ILE A 74 8.04 -7.36 13.96
N SER A 75 8.74 -7.78 12.90
CA SER A 75 8.57 -7.15 11.59
C SER A 75 7.15 -7.31 11.03
N ILE A 76 6.51 -8.47 11.25
CA ILE A 76 5.12 -8.71 10.84
C ILE A 76 4.17 -7.89 11.71
N GLU A 77 4.37 -7.89 13.03
CA GLU A 77 3.57 -7.11 13.98
C GLU A 77 3.58 -5.61 13.64
N ASN A 78 4.77 -5.06 13.35
CA ASN A 78 4.95 -3.69 12.92
C ASN A 78 4.26 -3.38 11.59
N LEU A 79 4.42 -4.24 10.59
CA LEU A 79 3.76 -4.05 9.30
C LEU A 79 2.23 -4.12 9.43
N ALA A 80 1.72 -5.00 10.29
CA ALA A 80 0.29 -5.11 10.57
C ALA A 80 -0.23 -3.88 11.33
N LEU A 81 0.46 -3.44 12.37
CA LEU A 81 0.15 -2.24 13.14
C LEU A 81 0.12 -1.02 12.23
N TYR A 82 1.21 -0.77 11.51
CA TYR A 82 1.29 0.33 10.55
C TYR A 82 0.20 0.21 9.49
N GLY A 83 -0.01 -0.98 8.94
CA GLY A 83 -0.97 -1.21 7.86
C GLY A 83 -2.41 -0.91 8.28
N ILE A 84 -2.84 -1.39 9.45
CA ILE A 84 -4.19 -1.17 9.97
C ILE A 84 -4.43 0.32 10.23
N PHE A 85 -3.51 0.98 10.96
CA PHE A 85 -3.66 2.39 11.27
C PHE A 85 -3.53 3.27 10.02
N SER A 86 -2.58 2.97 9.13
CA SER A 86 -2.43 3.67 7.85
C SER A 86 -3.68 3.56 7.00
N LEU A 87 -4.30 2.37 6.90
CA LEU A 87 -5.54 2.17 6.17
C LEU A 87 -6.69 2.99 6.75
N ILE A 88 -6.89 2.93 8.07
CA ILE A 88 -7.98 3.65 8.74
C ILE A 88 -7.79 5.16 8.62
N PHE A 89 -6.62 5.68 9.00
CA PHE A 89 -6.38 7.12 9.03
C PHE A 89 -6.27 7.72 7.62
N THR A 90 -5.64 7.04 6.66
CA THR A 90 -5.54 7.56 5.29
C THR A 90 -6.91 7.67 4.64
N LEU A 91 -7.77 6.67 4.82
CA LEU A 91 -9.16 6.72 4.33
C LEU A 91 -9.97 7.79 5.05
N PHE A 92 -9.90 7.84 6.38
CA PHE A 92 -10.68 8.77 7.17
C PHE A 92 -10.30 10.23 6.88
N ILE A 93 -9.00 10.55 6.92
CA ILE A 93 -8.48 11.89 6.62
C ILE A 93 -8.74 12.22 5.15
N GLY A 94 -8.45 11.29 4.23
CA GLY A 94 -8.66 11.49 2.80
C GLY A 94 -10.12 11.76 2.45
N PHE A 95 -11.06 10.99 3.01
CA PHE A 95 -12.50 11.20 2.81
C PHE A 95 -12.98 12.51 3.42
N THR A 96 -12.51 12.85 4.63
CA THR A 96 -12.89 14.10 5.29
C THR A 96 -12.43 15.30 4.46
N LEU A 97 -11.18 15.31 4.00
CA LEU A 97 -10.66 16.37 3.14
C LEU A 97 -11.40 16.43 1.80
N ALA A 98 -11.74 15.29 1.21
CA ALA A 98 -12.52 15.22 -0.02
C ALA A 98 -13.92 15.84 0.18
N ALA A 99 -14.63 15.48 1.24
CA ALA A 99 -15.95 16.01 1.55
C ALA A 99 -15.94 17.52 1.85
N LEU A 100 -14.84 18.04 2.43
CA LEU A 100 -14.68 19.49 2.63
C LEU A 100 -14.45 20.23 1.30
N LEU A 101 -13.65 19.66 0.40
CA LEU A 101 -13.36 20.24 -0.92
C LEU A 101 -14.54 20.14 -1.89
N ASP A 102 -15.40 19.12 -1.73
CA ASP A 102 -16.60 18.93 -2.54
C ASP A 102 -17.59 20.10 -2.43
N ARG A 103 -17.50 20.90 -1.36
CA ARG A 103 -18.31 22.11 -1.14
C ARG A 103 -17.97 23.30 -2.06
N LYS A 104 -17.14 23.11 -3.09
CA LYS A 104 -16.75 24.12 -4.10
C LYS A 104 -16.15 25.38 -3.46
N ILE A 105 -15.14 25.22 -2.59
CA ILE A 105 -14.47 26.34 -1.91
C ILE A 105 -13.68 27.25 -2.89
N ARG A 106 -13.56 28.55 -2.57
CA ARG A 106 -12.98 29.58 -3.47
C ARG A 106 -11.53 29.34 -3.91
N PHE A 107 -10.76 28.53 -3.16
CA PHE A 107 -9.35 28.21 -3.43
C PHE A 107 -9.09 26.70 -3.56
N GLU A 108 -10.09 25.94 -3.99
CA GLU A 108 -10.03 24.47 -4.04
C GLU A 108 -8.80 23.93 -4.79
N ASN A 109 -8.48 24.50 -5.96
CA ASN A 109 -7.33 24.04 -6.77
C ASN A 109 -6.01 24.17 -5.99
N THR A 110 -5.84 25.24 -5.21
CA THR A 110 -4.63 25.45 -4.40
C THR A 110 -4.53 24.43 -3.28
N PHE A 111 -5.63 24.23 -2.52
CA PHE A 111 -5.66 23.21 -1.46
C PHE A 111 -5.41 21.81 -2.00
N ARG A 112 -6.04 21.45 -3.13
CA ARG A 112 -5.83 20.16 -3.79
C ARG A 112 -4.36 19.95 -4.16
N THR A 113 -3.71 20.97 -4.74
CA THR A 113 -2.30 20.88 -5.14
C THR A 113 -1.38 20.74 -3.92
N ILE A 114 -1.56 21.55 -2.89
CA ILE A 114 -0.74 21.49 -1.66
C ILE A 114 -0.88 20.12 -0.98
N LEU A 115 -2.11 19.62 -0.86
CA LEU A 115 -2.37 18.32 -0.21
C LEU A 115 -1.85 17.14 -1.04
N LEU A 116 -1.82 17.25 -2.38
CA LEU A 116 -1.31 16.21 -3.28
C LEU A 116 0.22 16.24 -3.42
N TYR A 117 0.85 17.38 -3.17
CA TYR A 117 2.29 17.59 -3.36
C TYR A 117 3.18 16.52 -2.67
N PRO A 118 2.92 16.12 -1.40
CA PRO A 118 3.72 15.09 -0.74
C PRO A 118 3.79 13.77 -1.50
N PHE A 119 2.73 13.40 -2.21
CA PHE A 119 2.68 12.15 -2.97
C PHE A 119 3.67 12.13 -4.15
N ALA A 120 4.09 13.30 -4.64
CA ALA A 120 5.10 13.40 -5.70
C ALA A 120 6.54 13.15 -5.18
N LEU A 121 6.75 13.16 -3.87
CA LEU A 121 8.06 12.89 -3.25
C LEU A 121 8.32 11.38 -3.18
N SER A 122 9.59 10.99 -3.27
CA SER A 122 10.00 9.62 -2.97
C SER A 122 9.86 9.33 -1.47
N PHE A 123 9.71 8.05 -1.12
CA PHE A 123 9.66 7.63 0.28
C PHE A 123 10.95 7.97 1.04
N ILE A 124 12.11 7.92 0.39
CA ILE A 124 13.40 8.29 0.99
C ILE A 124 13.41 9.78 1.36
N VAL A 125 13.02 10.65 0.42
CA VAL A 125 12.98 12.11 0.66
C VAL A 125 11.95 12.44 1.74
N THR A 126 10.80 11.79 1.71
CA THR A 126 9.77 11.93 2.76
C THR A 126 10.33 11.52 4.12
N GLY A 127 11.00 10.38 4.20
CA GLY A 127 11.59 9.89 5.43
C GLY A 127 12.64 10.84 5.99
N LEU A 128 13.59 11.28 5.17
CA LEU A 128 14.62 12.23 5.60
C LEU A 128 14.02 13.57 6.08
N THR A 129 13.01 14.08 5.36
CA THR A 129 12.32 15.33 5.75
C THR A 129 11.68 15.18 7.13
N TRP A 130 10.99 14.07 7.37
CA TRP A 130 10.36 13.84 8.66
C TRP A 130 11.35 13.46 9.76
N GLN A 131 12.49 12.85 9.43
CA GLN A 131 13.58 12.63 10.39
C GLN A 131 14.10 13.96 10.95
N TRP A 132 14.23 14.99 10.11
CA TRP A 132 14.61 16.33 10.56
C TRP A 132 13.49 17.03 11.34
N ILE A 133 12.24 16.93 10.87
CA ILE A 133 11.09 17.53 11.57
C ILE A 133 10.90 16.91 12.96
N LEU A 134 11.09 15.60 13.10
CA LEU A 134 10.92 14.87 14.36
C LEU A 134 12.20 14.82 15.20
N ASN A 135 13.26 15.51 14.79
CA ASN A 135 14.48 15.58 15.59
C ASN A 135 14.22 16.34 16.90
N PRO A 136 14.63 15.81 18.07
CA PRO A 136 14.34 16.42 19.36
C PRO A 136 15.11 17.72 19.62
N ASP A 137 16.25 17.93 18.97
CA ASP A 137 17.15 19.06 19.23
C ASP A 137 16.76 20.30 18.43
N PHE A 138 16.58 20.15 17.11
CA PHE A 138 16.30 21.28 16.19
C PHE A 138 14.97 21.15 15.43
N GLY A 139 14.26 20.04 15.61
CA GLY A 139 12.97 19.80 14.97
C GLY A 139 11.80 20.45 15.73
N LEU A 140 10.63 19.84 15.60
CA LEU A 140 9.37 20.33 16.18
C LEU A 140 9.48 20.54 17.70
N GLN A 141 10.12 19.62 18.40
CA GLN A 141 10.32 19.72 19.85
C GLN A 141 11.17 20.95 20.21
N GLY A 142 12.30 21.16 19.53
CA GLY A 142 13.19 22.30 19.77
C GLY A 142 12.47 23.63 19.54
N VAL A 143 11.78 23.76 18.41
CA VAL A 143 11.00 24.97 18.07
C VAL A 143 9.93 25.29 19.13
N ILE A 144 9.23 24.27 19.64
CA ILE A 144 8.20 24.47 20.68
C ILE A 144 8.82 24.89 22.02
N ARG A 145 9.99 24.33 22.36
CA ARG A 145 10.73 24.74 23.56
C ARG A 145 11.23 26.18 23.45
N ASP A 146 11.71 26.59 22.28
CA ASP A 146 12.14 27.96 22.01
C ASP A 146 10.99 28.98 22.14
N PHE A 147 9.73 28.56 21.90
CA PHE A 147 8.54 29.38 22.16
C PHE A 147 8.15 29.49 23.65
N GLY A 148 8.91 28.88 24.56
CA GLY A 148 8.74 28.97 26.01
C GLY A 148 8.09 27.75 26.66
N TRP A 149 7.90 26.65 25.93
CA TRP A 149 7.36 25.39 26.47
C TRP A 149 8.49 24.38 26.75
N GLU A 150 9.38 24.72 27.68
CA GLU A 150 10.62 23.97 27.97
C GLU A 150 10.37 22.49 28.33
N SER A 151 9.24 22.17 28.98
CA SER A 151 8.89 20.80 29.38
C SER A 151 8.27 19.95 28.27
N PHE A 152 8.06 20.50 27.07
CA PHE A 152 7.48 19.75 25.97
C PHE A 152 8.45 18.65 25.50
N SER A 153 7.94 17.42 25.38
CA SER A 153 8.70 16.28 24.85
C SER A 153 7.89 15.60 23.77
N PHE A 154 8.50 15.48 22.60
CA PHE A 154 7.93 14.85 21.43
C PHE A 154 9.08 14.29 20.57
N ASP A 155 9.50 13.09 20.92
CA ASP A 155 10.58 12.38 20.25
C ASP A 155 10.14 10.95 19.91
N PRO A 156 9.18 10.80 18.98
CA PRO A 156 8.60 9.50 18.71
C PRO A 156 9.60 8.52 18.10
N LEU A 157 10.66 9.01 17.44
CA LEU A 157 11.61 8.16 16.71
C LEU A 157 12.63 7.46 17.61
N ASN A 158 12.91 8.00 18.80
CA ASN A 158 13.91 7.43 19.72
C ASN A 158 13.31 6.51 20.80
N ASP A 159 11.98 6.37 20.87
CA ASP A 159 11.29 5.47 21.79
C ASP A 159 10.72 4.24 21.05
N PRO A 160 11.10 2.99 21.45
CA PRO A 160 10.57 1.74 20.88
C PRO A 160 9.05 1.63 20.85
N GLU A 161 8.33 2.23 21.79
CA GLU A 161 6.86 2.14 21.87
C GLU A 161 6.19 3.09 20.88
N THR A 162 6.82 4.22 20.56
CA THR A 162 6.23 5.27 19.74
C THR A 162 6.76 5.33 18.31
N VAL A 163 7.87 4.68 18.00
CA VAL A 163 8.56 4.81 16.70
C VAL A 163 7.66 4.49 15.50
N MET A 164 6.83 3.45 15.61
CA MET A 164 5.90 3.09 14.55
C MET A 164 4.85 4.17 14.29
N PHE A 165 4.44 4.92 15.32
CA PHE A 165 3.53 6.06 15.17
C PHE A 165 4.25 7.28 14.56
N GLY A 166 5.54 7.48 14.88
CA GLY A 166 6.38 8.47 14.20
C GLY A 166 6.45 8.23 12.69
N LEU A 167 6.73 6.98 12.28
CA LEU A 167 6.71 6.56 10.87
C LEU A 167 5.32 6.71 10.24
N LEU A 168 4.26 6.38 10.99
CA LEU A 168 2.87 6.51 10.55
C LEU A 168 2.52 7.96 10.18
N ILE A 169 2.93 8.94 10.98
CA ILE A 169 2.67 10.36 10.69
C ILE A 169 3.25 10.75 9.33
N SER A 170 4.50 10.35 9.07
CA SER A 170 5.18 10.62 7.80
C SER A 170 4.48 9.95 6.62
N GLY A 171 4.08 8.69 6.78
CA GLY A 171 3.33 7.95 5.77
C GLY A 171 1.94 8.54 5.49
N LEU A 172 1.21 8.98 6.53
CA LEU A 172 -0.09 9.63 6.39
C LEU A 172 0.03 10.95 5.63
N TRP A 173 1.04 11.76 5.95
CA TRP A 173 1.31 13.00 5.25
C TRP A 173 1.57 12.77 3.75
N GLN A 174 2.31 11.72 3.40
CA GLN A 174 2.60 11.39 2.00
C GLN A 174 1.39 10.82 1.24
N GLY A 175 0.62 9.92 1.88
CA GLY A 175 -0.41 9.12 1.21
C GLY A 175 -1.80 9.76 1.15
N THR A 176 -2.17 10.59 2.13
CA THR A 176 -3.54 11.12 2.27
C THR A 176 -3.99 11.99 1.10
N GLY A 177 -3.07 12.73 0.48
CA GLY A 177 -3.35 13.59 -0.67
C GLY A 177 -3.92 12.87 -1.87
N LEU A 178 -3.30 11.73 -2.26
CA LEU A 178 -3.78 10.92 -3.38
C LEU A 178 -5.19 10.38 -3.10
N ILE A 179 -5.39 9.84 -1.89
CA ILE A 179 -6.67 9.23 -1.50
C ILE A 179 -7.78 10.27 -1.45
N MET A 180 -7.49 11.48 -0.97
CA MET A 180 -8.40 12.61 -1.03
C MET A 180 -8.84 12.90 -2.47
N VAL A 181 -7.91 12.98 -3.43
CA VAL A 181 -8.25 13.31 -4.83
C VAL A 181 -9.12 12.22 -5.47
N ILE A 182 -8.81 10.95 -5.20
CA ILE A 182 -9.60 9.81 -5.71
C ILE A 182 -11.02 9.83 -5.14
N LEU A 183 -11.16 10.04 -3.83
CA LEU A 183 -12.47 10.10 -3.19
C LEU A 183 -13.26 11.35 -3.62
N LEU A 184 -12.59 12.48 -3.83
CA LEU A 184 -13.22 13.71 -4.36
C LEU A 184 -13.74 13.49 -5.79
N ALA A 185 -12.98 12.81 -6.65
CA ALA A 185 -13.44 12.44 -7.98
C ALA A 185 -14.67 11.52 -7.91
N GLY A 186 -14.69 10.59 -6.95
CA GLY A 186 -15.85 9.74 -6.68
C GLY A 186 -17.09 10.51 -6.20
N LEU A 187 -16.92 11.45 -5.27
CA LEU A 187 -18.01 12.31 -4.78
C LEU A 187 -18.63 13.13 -5.92
N ARG A 188 -17.78 13.68 -6.79
CA ARG A 188 -18.20 14.49 -7.94
C ARG A 188 -18.85 13.70 -9.06
N GLY A 189 -18.65 12.39 -9.10
CA GLY A 189 -19.33 11.51 -10.04
C GLY A 189 -20.79 11.26 -9.66
N ILE A 190 -21.24 11.68 -8.47
CA ILE A 190 -22.62 11.51 -8.01
C ILE A 190 -23.48 12.66 -8.53
N ASP A 191 -24.61 12.32 -9.15
CA ASP A 191 -25.56 13.28 -9.69
C ASP A 191 -26.06 14.27 -8.61
N GLU A 192 -26.09 15.57 -8.92
CA GLU A 192 -26.61 16.61 -8.04
C GLU A 192 -28.09 16.37 -7.68
N ASP A 193 -28.85 15.67 -8.53
CA ASP A 193 -30.25 15.34 -8.27
C ASP A 193 -30.43 14.39 -7.08
N ILE A 194 -29.45 13.54 -6.78
CA ILE A 194 -29.48 12.67 -5.59
C ILE A 194 -29.38 13.52 -4.31
N TRP A 195 -28.54 14.56 -4.33
CA TRP A 195 -28.42 15.51 -3.23
C TRP A 195 -29.69 16.32 -3.02
N ARG A 196 -30.37 16.71 -4.12
CA ARG A 196 -31.65 17.43 -4.07
C ARG A 196 -32.77 16.54 -3.54
N ALA A 197 -32.88 15.31 -4.02
CA ALA A 197 -33.87 14.35 -3.57
C ALA A 197 -33.77 14.08 -2.06
N ALA A 198 -32.56 13.81 -1.56
CA ALA A 198 -32.34 13.60 -0.12
C ALA A 198 -32.74 14.81 0.74
N ARG A 199 -32.59 16.03 0.21
CA ARG A 199 -33.01 17.27 0.88
C ARG A 199 -34.53 17.44 0.88
N VAL A 200 -35.20 17.07 -0.21
CA VAL A 200 -36.68 17.07 -0.30
C VAL A 200 -37.28 16.07 0.70
N ASP A 201 -36.65 14.91 0.86
CA ASP A 201 -37.04 13.88 1.84
C ASP A 201 -36.68 14.25 3.30
N GLY A 202 -36.12 15.44 3.55
CA GLY A 202 -35.74 15.91 4.89
C GLY A 202 -34.60 15.11 5.54
N ILE A 203 -33.82 14.37 4.76
CA ILE A 203 -32.71 13.57 5.27
C ILE A 203 -31.53 14.49 5.60
N GLY A 204 -31.11 14.50 6.86
CA GLY A 204 -29.96 15.30 7.31
C GLY A 204 -28.65 14.90 6.60
N THR A 205 -27.77 15.88 6.39
CA THR A 205 -26.52 15.74 5.61
C THR A 205 -25.65 14.55 6.04
N THR A 206 -25.43 14.36 7.33
CA THR A 206 -24.65 13.22 7.85
C THR A 206 -25.29 11.87 7.50
N LYS A 207 -26.62 11.76 7.57
CA LYS A 207 -27.34 10.54 7.17
C LYS A 207 -27.23 10.32 5.67
N THR A 208 -27.29 11.38 4.86
CA THR A 208 -27.09 11.33 3.40
C THR A 208 -25.70 10.78 3.06
N TYR A 209 -24.64 11.29 3.70
CA TYR A 209 -23.28 10.79 3.49
C TYR A 209 -23.16 9.29 3.83
N ILE A 210 -23.61 8.90 5.03
CA ILE A 210 -23.40 7.53 5.53
C ILE A 210 -24.27 6.50 4.81
N ARG A 211 -25.54 6.82 4.56
CA ARG A 211 -26.52 5.83 4.06
C ARG A 211 -26.70 5.83 2.54
N ILE A 212 -26.33 6.92 1.86
CA ILE A 212 -26.55 7.05 0.41
C ILE A 212 -25.20 7.14 -0.31
N ILE A 213 -24.40 8.16 0.03
CA ILE A 213 -23.17 8.49 -0.69
C ILE A 213 -22.09 7.42 -0.52
N ILE A 214 -21.77 7.02 0.71
CA ILE A 214 -20.72 6.01 0.97
C ILE A 214 -21.01 4.68 0.26
N PRO A 215 -22.25 4.12 0.33
CA PRO A 215 -22.60 2.92 -0.45
C PRO A 215 -22.44 3.09 -1.97
N MET A 216 -22.82 4.25 -2.52
CA MET A 216 -22.66 4.54 -3.95
C MET A 216 -21.19 4.66 -4.37
N MET A 217 -20.34 5.17 -3.47
CA MET A 217 -18.90 5.30 -3.69
C MET A 217 -18.11 4.00 -3.48
N ARG A 218 -18.76 2.86 -3.21
CA ARG A 218 -18.09 1.58 -2.93
C ARG A 218 -16.97 1.23 -3.94
N PRO A 219 -17.13 1.37 -5.27
CA PRO A 219 -16.04 1.09 -6.22
C PRO A 219 -14.81 2.00 -6.06
N VAL A 220 -15.04 3.26 -5.65
CA VAL A 220 -13.98 4.24 -5.43
C VAL A 220 -13.24 3.95 -4.12
N PHE A 221 -13.96 3.61 -3.06
CA PHE A 221 -13.36 3.16 -1.79
C PHE A 221 -12.52 1.90 -1.98
N ILE A 222 -12.99 0.97 -2.81
CA ILE A 222 -12.24 -0.24 -3.16
C ILE A 222 -10.93 0.12 -3.85
N THR A 223 -10.96 1.04 -4.82
CA THR A 223 -9.75 1.52 -5.50
C THR A 223 -8.78 2.18 -4.50
N ALA A 224 -9.29 3.03 -3.61
CA ALA A 224 -8.50 3.68 -2.57
C ALA A 224 -7.84 2.65 -1.62
N LEU A 225 -8.59 1.65 -1.18
CA LEU A 225 -8.09 0.56 -0.32
C LEU A 225 -6.92 -0.19 -0.97
N VAL A 226 -7.03 -0.52 -2.25
CA VAL A 226 -5.96 -1.22 -2.99
C VAL A 226 -4.70 -0.38 -3.07
N LEU A 227 -4.83 0.92 -3.35
CA LEU A 227 -3.70 1.83 -3.41
C LEU A 227 -3.01 2.01 -2.06
N ILE A 228 -3.78 2.10 -0.97
CA ILE A 228 -3.22 2.18 0.38
C ILE A 228 -2.51 0.87 0.73
N ALA A 229 -3.13 -0.28 0.49
CA ALA A 229 -2.54 -1.60 0.72
C ALA A 229 -1.22 -1.79 -0.05
N ALA A 230 -1.18 -1.37 -1.32
CA ALA A 230 0.02 -1.39 -2.13
C ALA A 230 1.12 -0.47 -1.58
N GLY A 231 0.75 0.66 -0.97
CA GLY A 231 1.68 1.57 -0.29
C GLY A 231 2.27 0.98 0.99
N ILE A 232 1.46 0.30 1.82
CA ILE A 232 1.89 -0.31 3.08
C ILE A 232 3.04 -1.30 2.87
N ILE A 233 2.97 -2.13 1.83
CA ILE A 233 4.00 -3.13 1.53
C ILE A 233 5.35 -2.47 1.17
N LYS A 234 5.32 -1.24 0.65
CA LYS A 234 6.49 -0.47 0.19
C LYS A 234 7.09 0.44 1.27
N ILE A 235 6.68 0.30 2.53
CA ILE A 235 7.15 1.16 3.63
C ILE A 235 8.67 1.04 3.92
N TYR A 236 9.36 0.06 3.35
CA TYR A 236 10.80 -0.15 3.50
C TYR A 236 11.63 1.14 3.40
N ASP A 237 11.45 1.89 2.32
CA ASP A 237 12.25 3.09 2.03
C ASP A 237 12.05 4.17 3.11
N LEU A 238 10.83 4.30 3.63
CA LEU A 238 10.49 5.24 4.69
C LEU A 238 11.15 4.85 6.01
N VAL A 239 11.05 3.56 6.38
CA VAL A 239 11.64 3.00 7.60
C VAL A 239 13.15 3.20 7.60
N VAL A 240 13.81 2.84 6.50
CA VAL A 240 15.27 2.95 6.36
C VAL A 240 15.71 4.40 6.43
N ALA A 241 15.02 5.31 5.74
CA ALA A 241 15.38 6.72 5.75
C ALA A 241 15.21 7.39 7.12
N GLN A 242 14.21 7.00 7.92
CA GLN A 242 13.95 7.64 9.22
C GLN A 242 14.73 7.02 10.38
N THR A 243 14.88 5.69 10.40
CA THR A 243 15.28 4.98 11.63
C THR A 243 16.22 3.81 11.39
N ASP A 244 16.38 3.36 10.14
CA ASP A 244 17.09 2.12 9.80
C ASP A 244 16.59 0.87 10.59
N GLY A 245 15.31 0.88 11.01
CA GLY A 245 14.70 -0.18 11.82
C GLY A 245 14.88 -0.03 13.34
N GLY A 246 15.48 1.07 13.80
CA GLY A 246 15.65 1.40 15.22
C GLY A 246 14.43 2.06 15.88
N PRO A 247 14.47 2.29 17.20
CA PRO A 247 15.53 1.93 18.13
C PRO A 247 15.66 0.40 18.30
N GLY A 248 16.88 -0.13 18.25
CA GLY A 248 17.10 -1.58 18.23
C GLY A 248 16.50 -2.25 16.99
N ILE A 249 15.38 -2.96 17.16
CA ILE A 249 14.59 -3.59 16.08
C ILE A 249 13.12 -3.16 16.11
N ALA A 250 12.80 -2.10 16.85
CA ALA A 250 11.43 -1.71 17.16
C ALA A 250 10.63 -1.22 15.93
N SER A 251 11.29 -0.73 14.88
CA SER A 251 10.65 -0.34 13.62
C SER A 251 11.02 -1.25 12.45
N GLU A 252 11.54 -2.45 12.73
CA GLU A 252 11.85 -3.44 11.71
C GLU A 252 10.58 -3.78 10.91
N VAL A 253 10.72 -3.93 9.58
CA VAL A 253 9.65 -4.37 8.67
C VAL A 253 10.13 -5.52 7.78
N PRO A 254 9.23 -6.37 7.23
CA PRO A 254 9.63 -7.61 6.56
C PRO A 254 10.57 -7.39 5.37
N ALA A 255 10.35 -6.32 4.61
CA ALA A 255 11.23 -5.94 3.50
C ALA A 255 12.66 -5.62 3.98
N LYS A 256 12.80 -4.99 5.15
CA LYS A 256 14.10 -4.67 5.75
C LYS A 256 14.78 -5.93 6.28
N TYR A 257 14.03 -6.86 6.84
CA TYR A 257 14.53 -8.19 7.19
C TYR A 257 15.10 -8.92 5.96
N VAL A 258 14.35 -8.94 4.84
CA VAL A 258 14.81 -9.54 3.58
C VAL A 258 16.12 -8.91 3.11
N MET A 259 16.18 -7.57 3.04
CA MET A 259 17.38 -6.85 2.57
C MET A 259 18.59 -7.14 3.45
N ASN A 260 18.42 -7.13 4.77
CA ASN A 260 19.48 -7.45 5.72
C ASN A 260 20.01 -8.88 5.55
N TYR A 261 19.13 -9.86 5.39
CA TYR A 261 19.55 -11.26 5.28
C TYR A 261 20.13 -11.59 3.91
N MET A 262 19.62 -10.99 2.83
CA MET A 262 20.14 -11.22 1.48
C MET A 262 21.51 -10.57 1.28
N PHE A 263 21.66 -9.30 1.68
CA PHE A 263 22.84 -8.49 1.33
C PHE A 263 23.81 -8.29 2.50
N GLY A 264 23.31 -8.12 3.73
CA GLY A 264 24.15 -7.94 4.91
C GLY A 264 24.70 -9.26 5.45
N ALA A 265 23.81 -10.20 5.80
CA ALA A 265 24.17 -11.50 6.38
C ALA A 265 24.53 -12.58 5.34
N GLN A 266 24.37 -12.27 4.05
CA GLN A 266 24.67 -13.18 2.93
C GLN A 266 24.01 -14.57 3.09
N ASN A 267 22.76 -14.58 3.55
CA ASN A 267 21.94 -15.75 3.77
C ASN A 267 20.71 -15.71 2.85
N LEU A 268 20.94 -16.06 1.58
CA LEU A 268 19.91 -16.03 0.55
C LEU A 268 18.72 -16.94 0.86
N GLY A 269 18.94 -18.12 1.47
CA GLY A 269 17.86 -19.05 1.81
C GLY A 269 16.84 -18.44 2.77
N GLN A 270 17.32 -17.78 3.83
CA GLN A 270 16.45 -17.04 4.77
C GLN A 270 15.78 -15.84 4.10
N GLY A 271 16.52 -15.07 3.31
CA GLY A 271 15.96 -13.94 2.55
C GLY A 271 14.85 -14.34 1.58
N PHE A 272 15.02 -15.48 0.89
CA PHE A 272 14.01 -16.02 -0.02
C PHE A 272 12.79 -16.59 0.72
N ALA A 273 12.98 -17.22 1.88
CA ALA A 273 11.86 -17.66 2.72
C ALA A 273 11.01 -16.47 3.20
N ALA A 274 11.67 -15.42 3.71
CA ALA A 274 11.01 -14.18 4.11
C ALA A 274 10.31 -13.48 2.93
N SER A 275 10.96 -13.39 1.77
CA SER A 275 10.36 -12.82 0.54
C SER A 275 9.14 -13.60 0.08
N THR A 276 9.19 -14.93 0.18
CA THR A 276 8.05 -15.80 -0.14
C THR A 276 6.89 -15.56 0.83
N MET A 277 7.17 -15.41 2.12
CA MET A 277 6.13 -15.06 3.11
C MET A 277 5.52 -13.68 2.86
N MET A 278 6.32 -12.69 2.46
CA MET A 278 5.80 -11.39 2.03
C MET A 278 4.85 -11.53 0.84
N LEU A 279 5.22 -12.30 -0.18
CA LEU A 279 4.36 -12.56 -1.33
C LEU A 279 3.03 -13.21 -0.92
N VAL A 280 3.07 -14.19 -0.01
CA VAL A 280 1.87 -14.82 0.55
C VAL A 280 0.98 -13.79 1.23
N SER A 281 1.53 -12.90 2.06
CA SER A 281 0.77 -11.82 2.72
C SER A 281 0.05 -10.92 1.72
N VAL A 282 0.71 -10.55 0.61
CA VAL A 282 0.09 -9.75 -0.46
C VAL A 282 -1.05 -10.50 -1.13
N ILE A 283 -0.85 -11.79 -1.44
CA ILE A 283 -1.88 -12.64 -2.06
C ILE A 283 -3.10 -12.79 -1.16
N VAL A 284 -2.90 -12.97 0.15
CA VAL A 284 -3.99 -13.09 1.14
C VAL A 284 -4.84 -11.82 1.18
N ILE A 285 -4.27 -10.65 0.93
CA ILE A 285 -5.02 -9.39 0.87
C ILE A 285 -5.69 -9.20 -0.50
N LEU A 286 -4.97 -9.45 -1.60
CA LEU A 286 -5.44 -9.15 -2.95
C LEU A 286 -6.43 -10.17 -3.52
N VAL A 287 -6.31 -11.46 -3.19
CA VAL A 287 -7.18 -12.51 -3.77
C VAL A 287 -8.63 -12.38 -3.30
N PRO A 288 -8.93 -12.22 -1.99
CA PRO A 288 -10.30 -11.98 -1.55
C PRO A 288 -10.88 -10.70 -2.15
N TRP A 289 -10.07 -9.65 -2.26
CA TRP A 289 -10.46 -8.41 -2.92
C TRP A 289 -10.86 -8.64 -4.39
N ALA A 290 -9.98 -9.29 -5.19
CA ALA A 290 -10.23 -9.54 -6.59
C ALA A 290 -11.48 -10.43 -6.79
N TYR A 291 -11.68 -11.41 -5.92
CA TYR A 291 -12.87 -12.26 -5.95
C TYR A 291 -14.15 -11.47 -5.70
N LEU A 292 -14.16 -10.55 -4.72
CA LEU A 292 -15.32 -9.73 -4.41
C LEU A 292 -15.65 -8.72 -5.52
N GLU A 293 -14.63 -8.12 -6.15
CA GLU A 293 -14.79 -7.13 -7.21
C GLU A 293 -15.25 -7.77 -8.54
N PHE A 294 -14.61 -8.87 -8.96
CA PHE A 294 -14.92 -9.51 -10.25
C PHE A 294 -16.00 -10.59 -10.15
N GLY A 295 -16.25 -11.16 -8.96
CA GLY A 295 -17.27 -12.18 -8.73
C GLY A 295 -18.70 -11.67 -8.75
N GLY A 296 -18.92 -10.36 -8.51
CA GLY A 296 -20.25 -9.74 -8.49
C GLY A 296 -20.94 -9.62 -9.85
N LYS A 297 -20.21 -9.75 -10.97
CA LYS A 297 -20.76 -9.56 -12.33
C LYS A 297 -21.59 -10.73 -12.88
N ARG A 298 -21.90 -11.75 -12.08
CA ARG A 298 -22.67 -12.95 -12.50
C ARG A 298 -24.13 -13.01 -12.04
N ARG A 299 -24.65 -11.99 -11.34
CA ARG A 299 -26.07 -11.93 -10.94
C ARG A 299 -26.64 -10.51 -11.12
N ALA A 300 -26.89 -10.13 -12.37
CA ALA A 300 -27.83 -9.09 -12.76
C ALA A 300 -28.37 -9.45 -14.14
#